data_AF-A0A952EEY6-F1
#
_entry.id   AF-A0A952EEY6-F1
#
_cell.length_a   1.000
_cell.length_b   1.000
_cell.length_c   1.000
_cell.angle_alpha   90.00
_cell.angle_beta   90.00
_cell.angle_gamma   90.00
#
_symmetry.space_group_name_H-M   'P 1'
#
loop_
_entity.id
_entity.type
_entity.pdbx_description
1 polymer ?
#
loop_
_entity_poly.entity_id
_entity_poly.type
_entity_poly.pdbx_seq_one_letter_code
_entity_poly.pdbx_strand_id
1 'polypeptide(L)'
;MSIPEAPPASPPPDEKRQPRQSRLVKAALACTRLGKFDVTIRNVSETGIGGQAPGALHIGERITVFLPGHEPMLGTVRWVAGNRFGIQTDRPVESTRLRAAHGSGAAPAEHIAGFEIVPPPIAPARRPGLVLGSAQPAHFGRSVWQSKRQ
;
A
#
# COMPACT_ATOMS: atom_id res chain seq x y z
N MET A 1 -44.41 -42.03 -6.38
CA MET A 1 -44.26 -40.77 -5.61
C MET A 1 -42.92 -40.17 -6.00
N SER A 2 -42.90 -39.27 -6.98
CA SER A 2 -41.67 -38.68 -7.51
C SER A 2 -41.23 -37.49 -6.65
N ILE A 3 -39.97 -37.51 -6.23
CA ILE A 3 -39.33 -36.44 -5.47
C ILE A 3 -39.10 -35.27 -6.43
N PRO A 4 -39.49 -34.02 -6.12
CA PRO A 4 -39.12 -32.90 -6.95
C PRO A 4 -37.62 -32.60 -6.75
N GLU A 5 -36.86 -32.69 -7.83
CA GLU A 5 -35.46 -32.29 -7.92
C GLU A 5 -35.36 -30.78 -7.66
N ALA A 6 -34.62 -30.39 -6.62
CA ALA A 6 -34.39 -28.99 -6.29
C ALA A 6 -33.52 -28.35 -7.39
N PRO A 7 -33.86 -27.14 -7.88
CA PRO A 7 -33.07 -26.46 -8.89
C PRO A 7 -31.66 -26.13 -8.35
N PRO A 8 -30.60 -26.19 -9.19
CA PRO A 8 -29.26 -25.86 -8.76
C PRO A 8 -29.20 -24.40 -8.33
N ALA A 9 -28.74 -24.15 -7.11
CA ALA A 9 -28.49 -22.81 -6.60
C ALA A 9 -27.45 -22.13 -7.50
N SER A 10 -27.87 -21.17 -8.31
CA SER A 10 -26.97 -20.30 -9.06
C SER A 10 -25.98 -19.62 -8.10
N PRO A 11 -24.67 -19.57 -8.42
CA PRO A 11 -23.74 -18.75 -7.63
C PRO A 11 -24.17 -17.27 -7.73
N PRO A 12 -24.01 -16.48 -6.65
CA PRO A 12 -24.35 -15.06 -6.70
C PRO A 12 -23.49 -14.36 -7.77
N PRO A 13 -24.03 -13.31 -8.42
CA PRO A 13 -23.34 -12.60 -9.49
C PRO A 13 -21.97 -12.11 -9.03
N ASP A 14 -20.97 -12.16 -9.92
CA ASP A 14 -19.64 -11.60 -9.73
C ASP A 14 -19.75 -10.12 -9.35
N GLU A 15 -19.82 -9.87 -8.04
CA GLU A 15 -19.77 -8.54 -7.47
C GLU A 15 -18.39 -8.00 -7.80
N LYS A 16 -18.29 -7.22 -8.88
CA LYS A 16 -17.03 -6.69 -9.40
C LYS A 16 -16.26 -6.08 -8.24
N ARG A 17 -15.19 -6.76 -7.82
CA ARG A 17 -14.36 -6.30 -6.70
C ARG A 17 -13.92 -4.88 -7.01
N GLN A 18 -14.19 -3.97 -6.09
CA GLN A 18 -13.83 -2.57 -6.26
C GLN A 18 -12.33 -2.43 -6.58
N PRO A 19 -11.94 -1.45 -7.42
CA PRO A 19 -10.54 -1.23 -7.78
C PRO A 19 -9.70 -0.99 -6.52
N ARG A 20 -8.60 -1.72 -6.40
CA ARG A 20 -7.66 -1.60 -5.28
C ARG A 20 -6.42 -0.83 -5.73
N GLN A 21 -6.05 0.19 -4.97
CA GLN A 21 -4.79 0.89 -5.17
C GLN A 21 -3.69 0.15 -4.39
N SER A 22 -2.66 -0.32 -5.09
CA SER A 22 -1.45 -0.87 -4.46
C SER A 22 -0.64 0.26 -3.83
N ARG A 23 -0.39 0.15 -2.52
CA ARG A 23 0.29 1.17 -1.72
C ARG A 23 0.90 0.55 -0.48
N LEU A 24 2.12 0.95 -0.12
CA LEU A 24 2.74 0.59 1.16
C LEU A 24 2.43 1.67 2.20
N VAL A 25 1.63 1.32 3.20
CA VAL A 25 1.24 2.22 4.29
C VAL A 25 1.56 1.58 5.63
N LYS A 26 2.30 2.31 6.49
CA LYS A 26 2.44 1.96 7.91
C LYS A 26 1.17 2.33 8.65
N ALA A 27 0.59 1.36 9.35
CA ALA A 27 -0.64 1.50 10.10
C ALA A 27 -0.56 0.63 11.35
N ALA A 28 -1.51 0.79 12.27
CA ALA A 28 -1.65 -0.10 13.41
C ALA A 28 -3.02 -0.77 13.41
N LEU A 29 -3.09 -1.98 13.94
CA LEU A 29 -4.32 -2.69 14.23
C LEU A 29 -4.39 -2.94 15.73
N ALA A 30 -5.60 -3.03 16.28
CA ALA A 30 -5.80 -3.52 17.63
C ALA A 30 -6.89 -4.59 17.69
N CYS A 31 -6.63 -5.67 18.41
CA CYS A 31 -7.63 -6.66 18.77
C CYS A 31 -7.47 -7.08 20.24
N THR A 32 -8.49 -7.70 20.81
CA THR A 32 -8.51 -8.10 22.22
C THR A 32 -7.39 -9.08 22.58
N ARG A 33 -7.00 -9.96 21.65
CA ARG A 33 -6.03 -11.03 21.86
C ARG A 33 -4.58 -10.56 21.78
N LEU A 34 -4.26 -9.68 20.83
CA LEU A 34 -2.89 -9.25 20.54
C LEU A 34 -2.58 -7.82 21.01
N GLY A 35 -3.57 -7.12 21.57
CA GLY A 35 -3.44 -5.69 21.83
C GLY A 35 -3.27 -4.90 20.54
N LYS A 36 -2.55 -3.78 20.61
CA LYS A 36 -2.24 -2.92 19.46
C LYS A 36 -0.87 -3.29 18.89
N PHE A 37 -0.79 -3.47 17.57
CA PHE A 37 0.43 -3.82 16.87
C PHE A 37 0.51 -3.18 15.48
N ASP A 38 1.73 -2.95 15.00
CA ASP A 38 1.96 -2.34 13.70
C ASP A 38 1.83 -3.34 12.55
N VAL A 39 1.34 -2.84 11.43
CA VAL A 39 1.16 -3.60 10.19
C VAL A 39 1.60 -2.79 8.99
N THR A 40 1.80 -3.49 7.88
CA THR A 40 2.02 -2.85 6.57
C THR A 40 0.83 -3.16 5.67
N ILE A 41 0.06 -2.12 5.34
CA ILE A 41 -1.00 -2.21 4.33
C ILE A 41 -0.35 -2.16 2.95
N ARG A 42 -0.81 -3.05 2.05
CA ARG A 42 -0.31 -3.22 0.68
C ARG A 42 -1.32 -2.80 -0.38
N ASN A 43 -2.61 -2.97 -0.10
CA ASN A 43 -3.70 -2.68 -1.02
C ASN A 43 -4.84 -2.02 -0.25
N VAL A 44 -5.42 -0.95 -0.81
CA VAL A 44 -6.58 -0.26 -0.24
C VAL A 44 -7.65 -0.08 -1.30
N SER A 45 -8.89 -0.38 -0.94
CA SER A 45 -10.13 0.02 -1.64
C SER A 45 -10.98 0.86 -0.70
N GLU A 46 -12.08 1.43 -1.22
CA GLU A 46 -13.01 2.23 -0.43
C GLU A 46 -13.55 1.45 0.79
N THR A 47 -13.85 0.16 0.65
CA THR A 47 -14.46 -0.65 1.72
C THR A 47 -13.53 -1.67 2.36
N GLY A 48 -12.22 -1.62 2.09
CA GLY A 48 -11.34 -2.64 2.60
C GLY A 48 -9.85 -2.40 2.42
N ILE A 49 -9.08 -3.12 3.24
CA ILE A 49 -7.63 -3.05 3.28
C ILE A 49 -7.03 -4.45 3.25
N GLY A 50 -5.92 -4.61 2.54
CA GLY A 50 -5.13 -5.83 2.50
C GLY A 50 -3.70 -5.52 2.91
N GLY A 51 -3.13 -6.34 3.78
CA GLY A 51 -1.82 -6.06 4.37
C GLY A 51 -1.12 -7.29 4.94
N GLN A 52 -0.08 -7.02 5.72
CA GLN A 52 0.73 -8.01 6.40
C GLN A 52 0.94 -7.61 7.86
N ALA A 53 0.75 -8.57 8.78
CA ALA A 53 0.88 -8.42 10.22
C ALA A 53 2.02 -9.27 10.78
N PRO A 54 2.57 -8.93 11.97
CA PRO A 54 3.59 -9.74 12.64
C PRO A 54 3.07 -11.12 13.07
N GLY A 55 1.77 -11.25 13.34
CA GLY A 55 1.11 -12.51 13.67
C GLY A 55 -0.12 -12.79 12.79
N ALA A 56 -0.58 -14.04 12.83
CA ALA A 56 -1.82 -14.43 12.17
C ALA A 56 -3.05 -13.84 12.89
N LEU A 57 -3.96 -13.27 12.10
CA LEU A 57 -5.29 -12.86 12.54
C LEU A 57 -6.27 -14.03 12.39
N HIS A 58 -7.44 -13.94 13.02
CA HIS A 58 -8.51 -14.92 12.80
C HIS A 58 -9.56 -14.36 11.83
N ILE A 59 -10.06 -15.21 10.93
CA ILE A 59 -11.17 -14.85 10.04
C ILE A 59 -12.41 -14.58 10.91
N GLY A 60 -13.14 -13.50 10.61
CA GLY A 60 -14.28 -13.04 11.39
C GLY A 60 -13.92 -12.18 12.61
N GLU A 61 -12.64 -12.05 12.95
CA GLU A 61 -12.20 -11.23 14.08
C GLU A 61 -12.53 -9.76 13.85
N ARG A 62 -13.08 -9.11 14.88
CA ARG A 62 -13.35 -7.68 14.91
C ARG A 62 -12.12 -6.96 15.41
N ILE A 63 -11.63 -6.02 14.60
CA ILE A 63 -10.40 -5.30 14.87
C ILE A 63 -10.62 -3.81 14.71
N THR A 64 -9.87 -3.03 15.49
CA THR A 64 -9.77 -1.58 15.28
C THR A 64 -8.60 -1.30 14.36
N VAL A 65 -8.86 -0.54 13.30
CA VAL A 65 -7.88 -0.12 12.29
C VAL A 65 -7.51 1.34 12.53
N PHE A 66 -6.22 1.61 12.67
CA PHE A 66 -5.64 2.94 12.79
C PHE A 66 -4.89 3.28 11.50
N LEU A 67 -5.55 4.03 10.62
CA LEU A 67 -4.96 4.48 9.35
C LEU A 67 -4.52 5.95 9.45
N PRO A 68 -3.37 6.32 8.86
CA PRO A 68 -2.95 7.72 8.81
C PRO A 68 -4.01 8.62 8.17
N GLY A 69 -4.31 9.76 8.81
CA GLY A 69 -5.31 10.73 8.34
C GLY A 69 -6.77 10.27 8.42
N HIS A 70 -7.05 9.19 9.16
CA HIS A 70 -8.39 8.68 9.42
C HIS A 70 -8.62 8.48 10.92
N GLU A 71 -9.86 8.70 11.34
CA GLU A 71 -10.29 8.30 12.67
C GLU A 71 -10.26 6.76 12.81
N PRO A 72 -9.87 6.22 13.98
CA PRO A 72 -9.88 4.79 14.24
C PRO A 72 -11.24 4.19 13.88
N MET A 73 -11.25 3.09 13.13
CA MET A 73 -12.49 2.46 12.67
C MET A 73 -12.48 0.96 12.89
N LEU A 74 -13.66 0.38 13.07
CA LEU A 74 -13.77 -1.06 13.16
C LEU A 74 -13.73 -1.69 11.76
N GLY A 75 -13.24 -2.92 11.72
CA GLY A 75 -13.31 -3.78 10.55
C GLY A 75 -13.35 -5.24 10.93
N THR A 76 -13.72 -6.07 9.97
CA THR A 76 -13.83 -7.52 10.12
C THR A 76 -12.82 -8.20 9.20
N VAL A 77 -12.02 -9.11 9.75
CA VAL A 77 -11.07 -9.90 8.95
C VAL A 77 -11.86 -10.86 8.05
N ARG A 78 -11.68 -10.77 6.73
CA ARG A 78 -12.42 -11.59 5.74
C ARG A 78 -11.61 -12.75 5.19
N TRP A 79 -10.28 -12.65 5.22
CA TRP A 79 -9.40 -13.74 4.81
C TRP A 79 -8.01 -13.58 5.46
N VAL A 80 -7.33 -14.70 5.64
CA VAL A 80 -5.96 -14.77 6.17
C VAL A 80 -5.18 -15.81 5.36
N ALA A 81 -3.94 -15.48 5.00
CA ALA A 81 -3.02 -16.38 4.30
C ALA A 81 -1.62 -16.21 4.91
N GLY A 82 -1.30 -17.05 5.90
CA GLY A 82 -0.13 -16.86 6.76
C GLY A 82 -0.22 -15.52 7.50
N ASN A 83 0.76 -14.65 7.29
CA ASN A 83 0.81 -13.31 7.89
C ASN A 83 0.08 -12.24 7.06
N ARG A 84 -0.48 -12.60 5.89
CA ARG A 84 -1.29 -11.69 5.08
C ARG A 84 -2.75 -11.76 5.48
N PHE A 85 -3.42 -10.63 5.38
CA PHE A 85 -4.83 -10.52 5.72
C PHE A 85 -5.56 -9.60 4.76
N GLY A 86 -6.89 -9.72 4.74
CA GLY A 86 -7.77 -8.67 4.26
C GLY A 86 -8.89 -8.40 5.23
N ILE A 87 -9.16 -7.12 5.45
CA ILE A 87 -10.17 -6.61 6.35
C ILE A 87 -11.17 -5.81 5.53
N GLN A 88 -12.44 -6.06 5.78
CA GLN A 88 -13.53 -5.18 5.35
C GLN A 88 -13.73 -4.12 6.43
N THR A 89 -13.66 -2.86 6.06
CA THR A 89 -13.83 -1.74 6.99
C THR A 89 -15.30 -1.36 7.10
N ASP A 90 -15.73 -0.93 8.28
CA ASP A 90 -17.12 -0.49 8.49
C ASP A 90 -17.37 0.91 7.93
N ARG A 91 -16.29 1.68 7.75
CA ARG A 91 -16.32 3.02 7.17
C ARG A 91 -15.49 3.06 5.87
N PRO A 92 -15.86 3.95 4.94
CA PRO A 92 -15.06 4.20 3.74
C PRO A 92 -13.64 4.65 4.08
N VAL A 93 -12.68 4.18 3.30
CA VAL A 93 -11.27 4.54 3.36
C VAL A 93 -10.93 5.44 2.17
N GLU A 94 -10.57 6.68 2.47
CA GLU A 94 -10.21 7.67 1.47
C GLU A 94 -8.74 7.55 1.10
N SER A 95 -8.46 6.88 -0.02
CA SER A 95 -7.08 6.67 -0.53
C SER A 95 -6.30 7.97 -0.75
N THR A 96 -6.99 9.08 -1.03
CA THR A 96 -6.39 10.41 -1.15
C THR A 96 -5.91 10.97 0.19
N ARG A 97 -6.59 10.69 1.30
CA ARG A 97 -6.12 11.08 2.65
C ARG A 97 -4.89 10.28 3.07
N LEU A 98 -4.86 8.98 2.73
CA LEU A 98 -3.65 8.15 2.91
C LEU A 98 -2.46 8.66 2.10
N ARG A 99 -2.71 9.33 0.97
CA ARG A 99 -1.69 10.02 0.17
C ARG A 99 -1.12 11.23 0.89
N ALA A 100 -2.00 12.13 1.31
CA ALA A 100 -1.59 13.35 2.01
C ALA A 100 -0.84 13.06 3.32
N ALA A 101 -1.33 12.11 4.12
CA ALA A 101 -0.75 11.78 5.42
C ALA A 101 0.66 11.13 5.34
N HIS A 102 1.06 10.59 4.19
CA HIS A 102 2.41 10.07 3.98
C HIS A 102 3.41 11.13 3.49
N GLY A 103 2.94 12.28 3.01
CA GLY A 103 3.81 13.38 2.57
C GLY A 103 4.35 14.23 3.72
N SER A 104 3.71 14.22 4.91
CA SER A 104 4.00 15.20 5.98
C SER A 104 4.70 14.65 7.22
N GLY A 105 5.23 13.44 7.19
CA GLY A 105 5.97 12.89 8.32
C GLY A 105 5.58 11.46 8.64
N ALA A 106 6.34 10.52 8.09
CA ALA A 106 6.58 9.30 8.84
C ALA A 106 7.30 9.73 10.11
N ALA A 107 6.65 9.62 11.28
CA ALA A 107 7.41 9.57 12.53
C ALA A 107 8.46 8.47 12.34
N PRO A 108 9.76 8.76 12.56
CA PRO A 108 10.79 7.80 12.29
C PRO A 108 10.48 6.54 13.09
N ALA A 109 10.43 5.41 12.41
CA ALA A 109 10.57 4.13 13.08
C ALA A 109 11.76 4.27 14.00
N GLU A 110 11.55 4.00 15.29
CA GLU A 110 12.56 4.05 16.33
C GLU A 110 13.90 3.58 15.77
N HIS A 111 14.85 4.52 15.86
CA HIS A 111 16.16 4.50 15.22
C HIS A 111 16.80 3.12 15.40
N ILE A 112 16.77 2.28 14.36
CA ILE A 112 17.65 1.11 14.30
C ILE A 112 19.05 1.69 14.22
N ALA A 113 19.73 1.79 15.36
CA ALA A 113 21.10 2.27 15.44
C ALA A 113 21.95 1.42 14.50
N GLY A 114 22.33 2.00 13.34
CA GLY A 114 23.18 1.32 12.34
C GLY A 114 22.80 1.53 10.88
N PHE A 115 21.62 2.06 10.54
CA PHE A 115 21.31 2.39 9.14
C PHE A 115 21.58 3.87 8.84
N GLU A 116 22.83 4.18 8.48
CA GLU A 116 23.20 5.47 7.91
C GLU A 116 23.03 5.42 6.39
N ILE A 117 22.20 6.30 5.84
CA ILE A 117 22.13 6.49 4.39
C ILE A 117 23.43 7.17 3.96
N VAL A 118 24.40 6.39 3.51
CA VAL A 118 25.66 6.93 2.98
C VAL A 118 25.35 7.70 1.70
N PRO A 119 25.63 9.01 1.63
CA PRO A 119 25.42 9.78 0.41
C PRO A 119 26.31 9.21 -0.71
N PRO A 120 25.85 9.23 -1.97
CA PRO A 120 26.70 8.83 -3.08
C PRO A 120 27.98 9.70 -3.07
N PRO A 121 29.17 9.13 -3.32
CA PRO A 121 30.40 9.89 -3.36
C PRO A 121 30.30 10.97 -4.46
N ILE A 122 30.51 12.23 -4.07
CA ILE A 122 30.46 13.40 -4.98
C ILE A 122 31.74 13.49 -5.83
N ALA A 123 32.75 12.65 -5.53
CA ALA A 123 34.01 12.65 -6.26
C ALA A 123 33.81 12.20 -7.72
N PRO A 124 34.41 12.89 -8.71
CA PRO A 124 34.40 12.42 -10.08
C PRO A 124 35.12 11.07 -10.15
N ALA A 125 34.38 10.00 -10.37
CA ALA A 125 34.96 8.69 -10.62
C ALA A 125 35.69 8.76 -11.97
N ARG A 126 37.02 8.85 -11.95
CA ARG A 126 37.85 8.76 -13.15
C ARG A 126 37.64 7.35 -13.72
N ARG A 127 36.87 7.23 -14.80
CA ARG A 127 36.69 5.97 -15.54
C ARG A 127 37.87 5.79 -16.49
N PRO A 128 38.80 4.85 -16.26
CA PRO A 128 39.87 4.59 -17.21
C PRO A 128 39.26 4.14 -18.54
N GLY A 129 39.64 4.79 -19.65
CA GLY A 129 39.17 4.47 -20.99
C GLY A 129 37.97 5.28 -21.52
N LEU A 130 37.36 6.16 -20.71
CA LEU A 130 36.33 7.09 -21.21
C LEU A 130 36.97 8.46 -21.48
N VAL A 131 37.47 8.67 -22.69
CA VAL A 131 37.84 10.01 -23.17
C VAL A 131 36.54 10.74 -23.48
N LEU A 132 36.12 11.66 -22.60
CA LEU A 132 35.12 12.66 -22.97
C LEU A 132 35.80 13.50 -24.06
N GLY A 133 35.41 13.28 -25.32
CA GLY A 133 35.79 14.19 -26.40
C GLY A 133 35.47 15.62 -25.98
N SER A 134 36.38 16.55 -26.29
CA SER A 134 36.20 17.98 -26.03
C SER A 134 34.78 18.40 -26.40
N ALA A 135 34.02 18.88 -25.41
CA ALA A 135 32.73 19.49 -25.67
C ALA A 135 32.94 20.64 -26.66
N GLN A 136 32.46 20.49 -27.89
CA GLN A 136 32.26 21.65 -28.76
C GLN A 136 31.28 22.59 -28.04
N PRO A 137 31.49 23.92 -28.05
CA PRO A 137 30.58 24.85 -27.42
C PRO A 137 29.18 24.65 -28.01
N ALA A 138 28.25 24.25 -27.17
CA ALA A 138 26.90 23.92 -27.57
C ALA A 138 26.19 25.15 -28.14
N HIS A 139 25.75 25.07 -29.40
CA HIS A 139 24.64 25.88 -29.87
C HIS A 139 23.45 25.63 -28.94
N PHE A 140 22.97 26.68 -28.27
CA PHE A 140 21.77 26.64 -27.43
C PHE A 140 20.53 26.38 -28.31
N GLY A 141 20.18 25.11 -28.48
CA GLY A 141 18.92 24.67 -29.06
C GLY A 141 17.84 24.54 -27.98
N ARG A 142 16.87 25.45 -27.97
CA ARG A 142 15.64 25.34 -27.15
C ARG A 142 14.86 24.10 -27.58
N SER A 143 14.64 23.13 -26.70
CA SER A 143 13.66 22.06 -26.95
C SER A 143 12.26 22.54 -26.57
N VAL A 144 11.41 22.80 -27.56
CA VAL A 144 9.97 23.02 -27.35
C VAL A 144 9.29 21.66 -27.31
N TRP A 145 8.64 21.34 -26.19
CA TRP A 145 7.84 20.12 -26.03
C TRP A 145 6.46 20.36 -26.66
N GLN A 146 6.14 19.67 -27.75
CA GLN A 146 4.78 19.65 -28.30
C GLN A 146 4.02 18.42 -27.81
N SER A 147 2.92 18.64 -27.07
CA SER A 147 1.96 17.60 -26.72
C SER A 147 1.03 17.32 -27.89
N LYS A 148 0.96 16.06 -28.35
CA LYS A 148 -0.04 15.61 -29.33
C LYS A 148 -1.30 15.14 -28.60
N ARG A 149 -2.40 15.88 -28.77
CA ARG A 149 -3.77 15.41 -28.47
C ARG A 149 -4.35 14.85 -29.77
N GLN A 150 -4.87 13.64 -29.72
CA GLN A 150 -6.07 13.22 -30.47
C GLN A 150 -6.96 12.47 -29.51
#